data_AF-A0A0B7A619-F1
#
_entry.id   AF-A0A0B7A619-F1
#
_cell.length_a   1.000
_cell.length_b   1.000
_cell.length_c   1.000
_cell.angle_alpha   90.00
_cell.angle_beta   90.00
_cell.angle_gamma   90.00
#
_symmetry.space_group_name_H-M   'P 1'
#
loop_
_entity.id
_entity.type
_entity.pdbx_description
1 polymer ?
#
loop_
_entity_poly.entity_id
_entity_poly.type
_entity_poly.pdbx_seq_one_letter_code
_entity_poly.pdbx_strand_id
1 'polypeptide(L)'
;HIVDDQSFPYESKVYPELSSKGAFHPTYVYSLEDIAEIIEYARLRGIRVMPEFDTPGHTFAWGFSRPELLTQCYTGNIPVKGYFGPIDPSKNSTYRFLQTLFQEIVEVFKDEYLHLGGDEVPLGCWQSNPEVMKFAQELAKLPREPKNVSRFGENNGGWSSWSDEIRRVYEYYENRLINIISEIDKKKKKGIKYVMWQEVMNNNLQLPNDTIIQVWMGEMADVSRATNMGYNVLYSTCWYMDHIEYGTKWTKYYTCDPVDQNMGFVIDEKKVLGGEAAFWSEYFTNENLIPLMWPRASAAAERLWSSKDVKQLDKAAGRLTEHRCRMIKRGINAGEINGPGYCLHQPAKRRVLNETLGCREGNCSHTRSLLKENFEVFVSERGAGLAECTSVFNPGSGKVFIILVLVLIMVVALYTLTKSSNRFHRLRICKNRSVVMVFILVLVVYILCYTTIWMRAFEFSGSFHKTVQEDNTSDTDGNDEKAIADVKTVNS
;
A
#
# COMPACT_ATOMS: atom_id res chain seq x y z
N HIS A 1 13.48 -1.71 -3.52
CA HIS A 1 13.01 -3.03 -3.08
C HIS A 1 12.89 -4.06 -4.22
N ILE A 2 13.87 -4.96 -4.43
CA ILE A 2 13.84 -5.96 -5.53
C ILE A 2 13.51 -7.40 -5.06
N VAL A 3 13.76 -7.73 -3.79
CA VAL A 3 13.50 -9.05 -3.19
C VAL A 3 12.91 -8.86 -1.79
N ASP A 4 12.04 -9.77 -1.35
CA ASP A 4 11.43 -9.83 0.00
C ASP A 4 11.11 -11.29 0.37
N ASP A 5 10.38 -11.53 1.45
CA ASP A 5 9.93 -12.83 1.94
C ASP A 5 9.24 -13.69 0.89
N GLN A 6 8.40 -13.10 0.04
CA GLN A 6 7.54 -13.88 -0.86
C GLN A 6 8.24 -14.28 -2.15
N SER A 7 9.25 -13.52 -2.62
CA SER A 7 9.97 -13.87 -3.84
C SER A 7 11.38 -13.28 -3.95
N PHE A 8 12.26 -14.04 -4.60
CA PHE A 8 13.60 -13.61 -5.01
C PHE A 8 13.72 -13.59 -6.54
N PRO A 9 13.29 -12.51 -7.23
CA PRO A 9 13.32 -12.43 -8.69
C PRO A 9 14.68 -12.00 -9.26
N TYR A 10 15.62 -11.48 -8.47
CA TYR A 10 16.93 -11.04 -8.96
C TYR A 10 17.80 -12.22 -9.42
N GLU A 11 18.25 -12.24 -10.67
CA GLU A 11 19.14 -13.28 -11.18
C GLU A 11 20.60 -13.02 -10.80
N SER A 12 21.02 -13.61 -9.67
CA SER A 12 22.42 -13.56 -9.27
C SER A 12 23.29 -14.49 -10.13
N LYS A 13 24.42 -14.00 -10.64
CA LYS A 13 25.39 -14.82 -11.37
C LYS A 13 26.23 -15.68 -10.44
N VAL A 14 26.57 -15.18 -9.25
CA VAL A 14 27.32 -15.93 -8.23
C VAL A 14 26.46 -16.97 -7.52
N TYR A 15 25.15 -16.73 -7.41
CA TYR A 15 24.19 -17.65 -6.78
C TYR A 15 22.91 -17.82 -7.64
N PRO A 16 22.99 -18.48 -8.80
CA PRO A 16 21.84 -18.66 -9.70
C PRO A 16 20.68 -19.42 -9.06
N GLU A 17 20.97 -20.21 -8.02
CA GLU A 17 19.94 -20.94 -7.29
C GLU A 17 18.94 -20.02 -6.57
N LEU A 18 19.31 -18.77 -6.24
CA LEU A 18 18.46 -17.83 -5.52
C LEU A 18 17.18 -17.53 -6.31
N SER A 19 17.31 -17.11 -7.58
CA SER A 19 16.13 -16.88 -8.43
C SER A 19 15.47 -18.17 -8.88
N SER A 20 16.25 -19.20 -9.24
CA SER A 20 15.69 -20.46 -9.75
C SER A 20 14.74 -21.17 -8.76
N LYS A 21 14.93 -20.94 -7.45
CA LYS A 21 14.11 -21.54 -6.38
C LYS A 21 13.29 -20.53 -5.59
N GLY A 22 13.70 -19.27 -5.55
CA GLY A 22 13.04 -18.22 -4.77
C GLY A 22 12.09 -17.33 -5.57
N ALA A 23 12.18 -17.30 -6.91
CA ALA A 23 11.21 -16.55 -7.73
C ALA A 23 9.86 -17.29 -7.79
N PHE A 24 8.76 -16.54 -7.95
CA PHE A 24 7.42 -17.13 -8.11
C PHE A 24 7.32 -18.06 -9.32
N HIS A 25 8.02 -17.75 -10.40
CA HIS A 25 8.07 -18.54 -11.63
C HIS A 25 9.37 -18.22 -12.39
N PRO A 26 9.93 -19.15 -13.19
CA PRO A 26 11.13 -18.88 -14.00
C PRO A 26 11.00 -17.71 -15.00
N THR A 27 9.77 -17.26 -15.31
CA THR A 27 9.52 -16.09 -16.17
C THR A 27 9.33 -14.78 -15.38
N TYR A 28 9.32 -14.85 -14.05
CA TYR A 28 9.24 -13.69 -13.15
C TYR A 28 10.59 -13.46 -12.49
N VAL A 29 11.61 -13.33 -13.33
CA VAL A 29 13.01 -13.13 -12.96
C VAL A 29 13.51 -11.89 -13.69
N TYR A 30 14.31 -11.07 -13.02
CA TYR A 30 15.05 -9.97 -13.63
C TYR A 30 16.47 -10.45 -13.94
N SER A 31 16.76 -10.65 -15.22
CA SER A 31 18.11 -10.97 -15.69
C SER A 31 19.06 -9.79 -15.50
N LEU A 32 20.36 -10.04 -15.56
CA LEU A 32 21.36 -8.96 -15.50
C LEU A 32 21.20 -7.97 -16.66
N GLU A 33 20.74 -8.44 -17.82
CA GLU A 33 20.38 -7.61 -18.98
C GLU A 33 19.18 -6.71 -18.68
N ASP A 34 18.12 -7.23 -18.06
CA ASP A 34 16.95 -6.42 -17.66
C ASP A 34 17.35 -5.32 -16.68
N ILE A 35 18.18 -5.65 -15.69
CA ILE A 35 18.69 -4.68 -14.72
C ILE A 35 19.54 -3.61 -15.41
N ALA A 36 20.41 -4.00 -16.35
CA ALA A 36 21.21 -3.05 -17.13
C ALA A 36 20.33 -2.12 -17.98
N GLU A 37 19.26 -2.63 -18.59
CA GLU A 37 18.29 -1.84 -19.34
C GLU A 37 17.56 -0.84 -18.42
N ILE A 38 17.08 -1.29 -17.25
CA ILE A 38 16.42 -0.42 -16.26
C ILE A 38 17.35 0.73 -15.84
N ILE A 39 18.61 0.41 -15.52
CA ILE A 39 19.63 1.40 -15.14
C ILE A 39 19.85 2.41 -16.27
N GLU A 40 20.02 1.96 -17.52
CA GLU A 40 20.27 2.86 -18.64
C GLU A 40 19.03 3.71 -18.98
N TYR A 41 17.84 3.10 -18.95
CA TYR A 41 16.58 3.79 -19.20
C TYR A 41 16.31 4.89 -18.18
N ALA A 42 16.61 4.62 -16.91
CA ALA A 42 16.56 5.59 -15.81
C ALA A 42 17.62 6.70 -15.99
N ARG A 43 18.87 6.33 -16.33
CA ARG A 43 19.97 7.29 -16.56
C ARG A 43 19.64 8.28 -17.67
N LEU A 44 19.05 7.83 -18.77
CA LEU A 44 18.59 8.70 -19.87
C LEU A 44 17.53 9.73 -19.45
N ARG A 45 16.91 9.55 -18.28
CA ARG A 45 15.90 10.44 -17.69
C ARG A 45 16.40 11.16 -16.43
N GLY A 46 17.70 11.02 -16.09
CA GLY A 46 18.26 11.59 -14.87
C GLY A 46 17.71 10.98 -13.58
N ILE A 47 17.26 9.71 -13.63
CA ILE A 47 16.74 8.97 -12.49
C ILE A 47 17.83 8.01 -11.98
N ARG A 48 18.07 8.04 -10.67
CA ARG A 48 18.98 7.12 -9.98
C ARG A 48 18.26 5.78 -9.70
N VAL A 49 18.99 4.67 -9.79
CA VAL A 49 18.47 3.34 -9.45
C VAL A 49 19.19 2.85 -8.20
N MET A 50 18.53 3.02 -7.05
CA MET A 50 19.02 2.58 -5.75
C MET A 50 18.48 1.16 -5.48
N PRO A 51 19.33 0.12 -5.51
CA PRO A 51 18.90 -1.22 -5.15
C PRO A 51 18.65 -1.32 -3.65
N GLU A 52 17.74 -2.21 -3.30
CA GLU A 52 17.50 -2.62 -1.92
C GLU A 52 17.42 -4.14 -1.87
N PHE A 53 18.29 -4.72 -1.05
CA PHE A 53 18.27 -6.12 -0.68
C PHE A 53 18.18 -6.15 0.84
N ASP A 54 16.95 -6.12 1.35
CA ASP A 54 16.71 -6.03 2.79
C ASP A 54 17.20 -7.30 3.49
N THR A 55 17.91 -7.08 4.59
CA THR A 55 18.41 -8.09 5.52
C THR A 55 18.54 -7.48 6.92
N PRO A 56 18.44 -8.26 8.01
CA PRO A 56 18.25 -9.71 8.07
C PRO A 56 16.79 -10.15 8.05
N GLY A 57 15.83 -9.20 8.15
CA GLY A 57 14.39 -9.44 7.93
C GLY A 57 14.08 -9.78 6.47
N HIS A 58 12.80 -9.94 6.12
CA HIS A 58 12.32 -9.99 4.73
C HIS A 58 13.12 -10.91 3.78
N THR A 59 13.54 -12.07 4.28
CA THR A 59 14.50 -12.96 3.61
C THR A 59 13.99 -14.39 3.46
N PHE A 60 12.72 -14.66 3.72
CA PHE A 60 12.18 -16.02 3.65
C PHE A 60 12.43 -16.69 2.28
N ALA A 61 12.26 -15.96 1.17
CA ALA A 61 12.51 -16.49 -0.18
C ALA A 61 13.96 -16.94 -0.43
N TRP A 62 14.92 -16.37 0.31
CA TRP A 62 16.34 -16.70 0.18
C TRP A 62 16.59 -18.14 0.67
N GLY A 63 15.84 -18.55 1.70
CA GLY A 63 15.89 -19.87 2.33
C GLY A 63 15.45 -21.03 1.43
N PHE A 64 14.67 -20.79 0.37
CA PHE A 64 14.33 -21.85 -0.59
C PHE A 64 15.56 -22.43 -1.28
N SER A 65 16.57 -21.59 -1.50
CA SER A 65 17.83 -22.01 -2.11
C SER A 65 18.91 -22.33 -1.07
N ARG A 66 18.93 -21.58 0.03
CA ARG A 66 19.93 -21.62 1.09
C ARG A 66 19.26 -21.74 2.47
N PRO A 67 18.65 -22.88 2.81
CA PRO A 67 17.94 -23.03 4.09
C PRO A 67 18.86 -22.88 5.31
N GLU A 68 20.15 -23.12 5.16
CA GLU A 68 21.17 -22.93 6.20
C GLU A 68 21.38 -21.46 6.60
N LEU A 69 20.97 -20.51 5.74
CA LEU A 69 21.09 -19.07 5.92
C LEU A 69 20.08 -18.54 6.94
N LEU A 70 18.88 -19.12 7.00
CA LEU A 70 17.80 -18.65 7.86
C LEU A 70 17.82 -19.32 9.24
N THR A 71 17.27 -18.63 10.23
CA THR A 71 17.20 -19.16 11.60
C THR A 71 16.02 -20.11 11.73
N GLN A 72 16.26 -21.35 12.17
CA GLN A 72 15.20 -22.26 12.57
C GLN A 72 14.56 -21.78 13.88
N CYS A 73 13.25 -21.52 13.89
CA CYS A 73 12.55 -21.11 15.11
C CYS A 73 12.12 -22.31 15.96
N TYR A 74 11.91 -22.06 17.25
CA TYR A 74 11.55 -23.08 18.24
C TYR A 74 10.31 -22.68 19.06
N THR A 75 9.59 -23.68 19.55
CA THR A 75 8.60 -23.52 20.61
C THR A 75 9.05 -24.37 21.80
N GLY A 76 9.51 -23.70 22.86
CA GLY A 76 10.29 -24.39 23.91
C GLY A 76 11.57 -24.97 23.31
N ASN A 77 11.77 -26.28 23.47
CA ASN A 77 12.94 -26.99 22.94
C ASN A 77 12.67 -27.71 21.61
N ILE A 78 11.51 -27.50 20.99
CA ILE A 78 11.09 -28.21 19.77
C ILE A 78 11.20 -27.28 18.56
N PRO A 79 11.93 -27.66 17.50
CA PRO A 79 11.99 -26.87 16.27
C PRO A 79 10.64 -26.91 15.55
N VAL A 80 10.16 -25.75 15.10
CA VAL A 80 8.93 -25.62 14.32
C VAL A 80 9.26 -25.85 12.85
N LYS A 81 9.04 -27.07 12.35
CA LYS A 81 9.41 -27.46 10.99
C LYS A 81 8.81 -26.52 9.94
N GLY A 82 9.65 -26.03 9.02
CA GLY A 82 9.24 -25.15 7.93
C GLY A 82 9.03 -23.69 8.35
N TYR A 83 9.14 -23.37 9.64
CA TYR A 83 9.04 -22.01 10.14
C TYR A 83 10.46 -21.47 10.41
N PHE A 84 10.93 -20.68 9.44
CA PHE A 84 12.21 -19.99 9.50
C PHE A 84 11.98 -18.51 9.80
N GLY A 85 12.89 -17.92 10.55
CA GLY A 85 12.92 -16.49 10.83
C GLY A 85 14.01 -15.78 10.04
N PRO A 86 14.55 -14.67 10.57
CA PRO A 86 15.55 -13.87 9.90
C PRO A 86 16.83 -14.66 9.59
N ILE A 87 17.68 -14.10 8.73
CA ILE A 87 19.04 -14.57 8.51
C ILE A 87 19.73 -14.87 9.86
N ASP A 88 20.42 -16.01 9.95
CA ASP A 88 21.11 -16.46 11.16
C ASP A 88 22.44 -15.71 11.34
N PRO A 89 22.54 -14.82 12.33
CA PRO A 89 23.72 -13.97 12.52
C PRO A 89 24.84 -14.67 13.27
N SER A 90 24.62 -15.87 13.82
CA SER A 90 25.59 -16.63 14.61
C SER A 90 26.61 -17.38 13.74
N LYS A 91 26.30 -17.57 12.45
CA LYS A 91 27.10 -18.40 11.54
C LYS A 91 28.06 -17.58 10.69
N ASN A 92 29.32 -17.97 10.64
CA ASN A 92 30.30 -17.35 9.73
C ASN A 92 30.02 -17.58 8.24
N SER A 93 29.30 -18.65 7.88
CA SER A 93 28.87 -18.92 6.51
C SER A 93 27.93 -17.84 5.97
N THR A 94 27.03 -17.31 6.81
CA THR A 94 26.14 -16.18 6.51
C THR A 94 26.91 -15.01 5.92
N TYR A 95 27.97 -14.59 6.60
CA TYR A 95 28.74 -13.41 6.19
C TYR A 95 29.63 -13.65 4.98
N ARG A 96 30.08 -14.89 4.73
CA ARG A 96 30.77 -15.24 3.47
C ARG A 96 29.81 -15.20 2.29
N PHE A 97 28.57 -15.67 2.49
CA PHE A 97 27.51 -15.58 1.51
C PHE A 97 27.18 -14.12 1.19
N LEU A 98 26.89 -13.31 2.22
CA LEU A 98 26.58 -11.88 2.06
C LEU A 98 27.73 -11.13 1.37
N GLN A 99 28.99 -11.39 1.77
CA GLN A 99 30.14 -10.78 1.10
C GLN A 99 30.20 -11.08 -0.40
N THR A 100 29.93 -12.32 -0.79
CA THR A 100 29.97 -12.73 -2.19
C THR A 100 28.82 -12.10 -2.99
N LEU A 101 27.61 -12.11 -2.42
CA LEU A 101 26.42 -11.54 -3.06
C LEU A 101 26.52 -10.01 -3.18
N PHE A 102 26.86 -9.31 -2.09
CA PHE A 102 26.98 -7.85 -2.12
C PHE A 102 28.14 -7.36 -2.98
N GLN A 103 29.20 -8.17 -3.16
CA GLN A 103 30.24 -7.84 -4.13
C GLN A 103 29.67 -7.80 -5.56
N GLU A 104 28.79 -8.73 -5.93
CA GLU A 104 28.09 -8.71 -7.21
C GLU A 104 27.13 -7.52 -7.31
N ILE A 105 26.29 -7.29 -6.29
CA ILE A 105 25.31 -6.19 -6.29
C ILE A 105 25.98 -4.84 -6.53
N VAL A 106 27.09 -4.56 -5.83
CA VAL A 106 27.89 -3.33 -5.99
C VAL A 106 28.54 -3.21 -7.37
N GLU A 107 28.80 -4.33 -8.04
CA GLU A 107 29.31 -4.33 -9.41
C GLU A 107 28.20 -4.10 -10.43
N VAL A 108 27.02 -4.68 -10.23
CA VAL A 108 25.85 -4.58 -11.11
C VAL A 108 25.26 -3.17 -11.05
N PHE A 109 24.87 -2.71 -9.87
CA PHE A 109 24.25 -1.41 -9.68
C PHE A 109 25.30 -0.29 -9.65
N LYS A 110 25.01 0.82 -10.34
CA LYS A 110 25.99 1.89 -10.60
C LYS A 110 25.87 3.09 -9.67
N ASP A 111 24.76 3.18 -8.94
CA ASP A 111 24.52 4.27 -8.01
C ASP A 111 25.46 4.19 -6.79
N GLU A 112 25.76 5.33 -6.19
CA GLU A 112 26.58 5.37 -4.97
C GLU A 112 25.77 4.97 -3.73
N TYR A 113 24.44 4.98 -3.79
CA TYR A 113 23.59 4.60 -2.68
C TYR A 113 23.12 3.15 -2.79
N LEU A 114 23.18 2.45 -1.66
CA LEU A 114 22.71 1.09 -1.50
C LEU A 114 21.79 1.05 -0.28
N HIS A 115 20.53 0.63 -0.49
CA HIS A 115 19.61 0.44 0.60
C HIS A 115 19.82 -0.95 1.22
N LEU A 116 20.15 -1.00 2.51
CA LEU A 116 20.41 -2.26 3.22
C LEU A 116 19.19 -2.82 3.94
N GLY A 117 18.11 -2.02 4.00
CA GLY A 117 16.88 -2.37 4.70
C GLY A 117 17.07 -2.24 6.20
N GLY A 118 16.88 -3.34 6.93
CA GLY A 118 17.03 -3.46 8.37
C GLY A 118 15.73 -3.24 9.15
N ASP A 119 14.57 -3.25 8.48
CA ASP A 119 13.25 -3.06 9.06
C ASP A 119 12.63 -4.36 9.61
N GLU A 120 11.63 -4.16 10.48
CA GLU A 120 10.69 -5.17 11.01
C GLU A 120 11.26 -6.52 11.47
N VAL A 121 12.56 -6.60 11.78
CA VAL A 121 13.24 -7.89 12.03
C VAL A 121 12.53 -8.69 13.14
N PRO A 122 12.00 -9.91 12.84
CA PRO A 122 11.30 -10.72 13.83
C PRO A 122 12.26 -11.42 14.81
N LEU A 123 12.76 -10.64 15.78
CA LEU A 123 13.73 -11.04 16.80
C LEU A 123 13.27 -12.21 17.69
N GLY A 124 11.97 -12.48 17.75
CA GLY A 124 11.40 -13.60 18.52
C GLY A 124 11.92 -14.96 18.05
N CYS A 125 12.18 -15.14 16.75
CA CYS A 125 12.75 -16.41 16.26
C CYS A 125 14.18 -16.61 16.76
N TRP A 126 15.02 -15.56 16.73
CA TRP A 126 16.36 -15.59 17.31
C TRP A 126 16.32 -15.91 18.80
N GLN A 127 15.41 -15.29 19.56
CA GLN A 127 15.25 -15.57 20.98
C GLN A 127 14.82 -17.02 21.27
N SER A 128 14.07 -17.63 20.36
CA SER A 128 13.67 -19.03 20.51
C SER A 128 14.79 -20.02 20.21
N ASN A 129 15.78 -19.65 19.39
CA ASN A 129 16.80 -20.57 18.89
C ASN A 129 17.95 -20.77 19.91
N PRO A 130 18.25 -22.00 20.36
CA PRO A 130 19.29 -22.26 21.35
C PRO A 130 20.71 -21.84 20.93
N GLU A 131 21.07 -22.01 19.66
CA GLU A 131 22.41 -21.66 19.16
C GLU A 131 22.57 -20.13 19.06
N VAL A 132 21.54 -19.43 18.59
CA VAL A 132 21.54 -17.96 18.57
C VAL A 132 21.57 -17.39 19.98
N MET A 133 20.83 -17.97 20.92
CA MET A 133 20.87 -17.55 22.32
C MET A 133 22.22 -17.80 22.99
N LYS A 134 22.87 -18.93 22.70
CA LYS A 134 24.25 -19.19 23.15
C LYS A 134 25.21 -18.14 22.59
N PHE A 135 25.09 -17.81 21.32
CA PHE A 135 25.87 -16.74 20.70
C PHE A 135 25.61 -15.37 21.34
N ALA A 136 24.34 -15.04 21.60
CA ALA A 136 23.93 -13.80 22.26
C ALA A 136 24.55 -13.67 23.67
N GLN A 137 24.61 -14.77 24.43
CA GLN A 137 25.24 -14.80 25.74
C GLN A 137 26.76 -14.59 25.67
N GLU A 138 27.44 -15.10 24.64
CA GLU A 138 28.86 -14.81 24.43
C GLU A 138 29.09 -13.34 24.07
N LEU A 139 28.26 -12.75 23.19
CA LEU A 139 28.30 -11.32 22.89
C LEU A 139 28.00 -10.43 24.11
N ALA A 140 27.14 -10.90 25.02
CA ALA A 140 26.79 -10.17 26.23
C ALA A 140 27.98 -9.99 27.20
N LYS A 141 28.99 -10.87 27.13
CA LYS A 141 30.22 -10.78 27.95
C LYS A 141 31.17 -9.69 27.47
N LEU A 142 31.01 -9.20 26.24
CA LEU A 142 31.88 -8.15 25.68
C LEU A 142 31.52 -6.77 26.26
N PRO A 143 32.54 -5.92 26.52
CA PRO A 143 32.32 -4.55 26.98
C PRO A 143 31.58 -3.74 25.92
N ARG A 144 30.76 -2.80 26.37
CA ARG A 144 29.92 -1.97 25.50
C ARG A 144 29.94 -0.52 25.98
N GLU A 145 30.07 0.40 25.03
CA GLU A 145 29.86 1.83 25.29
C GLU A 145 28.46 2.07 25.88
N PRO A 146 28.32 2.97 26.87
CA PRO A 146 27.02 3.29 27.44
C PRO A 146 26.05 3.77 26.36
N LYS A 147 24.79 3.32 26.44
CA LYS A 147 23.75 3.70 25.48
C LYS A 147 23.48 5.20 25.59
N ASN A 148 23.83 5.97 24.57
CA ASN A 148 23.42 7.38 24.41
C ASN A 148 22.11 7.46 23.62
N VAL A 149 21.17 6.56 23.90
CA VAL A 149 19.83 6.61 23.29
C VAL A 149 18.92 7.30 24.30
N SER A 150 18.57 8.54 24.01
CA SER A 150 17.48 9.23 24.71
C SER A 150 16.23 8.34 24.67
N ARG A 151 15.70 7.98 25.84
CA ARG A 151 14.47 7.20 26.02
C ARG A 151 13.28 7.95 25.40
N PHE A 152 13.07 7.79 24.10
CA PHE A 152 11.84 8.21 23.44
C PHE A 152 11.23 6.99 22.74
N GLY A 153 10.09 6.53 23.26
CA GLY A 153 9.34 5.41 22.70
C GLY A 153 9.25 4.14 23.56
N GLU A 154 9.24 4.22 24.90
CA GLU A 154 8.80 3.08 25.74
C GLU A 154 7.33 2.69 25.48
N ASN A 155 6.54 3.60 24.86
CA ASN A 155 5.09 3.44 24.67
C ASN A 155 4.66 2.98 23.26
N ASN A 156 5.59 2.73 22.33
CA ASN A 156 5.26 2.29 20.96
C ASN A 156 5.63 0.80 20.71
N GLY A 157 5.48 -0.05 21.72
CA GLY A 157 5.11 -1.47 21.59
C GLY A 157 6.01 -2.49 20.89
N GLY A 158 7.04 -2.13 20.11
CA GLY A 158 7.78 -3.09 19.27
C GLY A 158 9.20 -3.44 19.75
N TRP A 159 10.04 -2.44 20.00
CA TRP A 159 11.49 -2.63 20.20
C TRP A 159 11.97 -2.63 21.65
N SER A 160 11.19 -2.04 22.57
CA SER A 160 11.54 -1.97 24.01
C SER A 160 11.31 -3.29 24.77
N SER A 161 10.68 -4.28 24.13
CA SER A 161 10.35 -5.57 24.75
C SER A 161 11.44 -6.65 24.60
N TRP A 162 12.46 -6.43 23.77
CA TRP A 162 13.49 -7.43 23.51
C TRP A 162 14.68 -7.32 24.46
N SER A 163 15.28 -8.46 24.81
CA SER A 163 16.40 -8.53 25.75
C SER A 163 17.64 -7.83 25.20
N ASP A 164 18.52 -7.34 26.09
CA ASP A 164 19.77 -6.68 25.67
C ASP A 164 20.64 -7.60 24.82
N GLU A 165 20.64 -8.90 25.12
CA GLU A 165 21.40 -9.92 24.42
C GLU A 165 20.97 -10.04 22.95
N ILE A 166 19.66 -10.09 22.68
CA ILE A 166 19.16 -10.19 21.31
C ILE A 166 19.37 -8.89 20.53
N ARG A 167 19.28 -7.74 21.19
CA ARG A 167 19.63 -6.46 20.58
C ARG A 167 21.10 -6.40 20.19
N ARG A 168 22.01 -6.96 20.99
CA ARG A 168 23.43 -7.10 20.62
C ARG A 168 23.65 -8.02 19.43
N VAL A 169 22.83 -9.06 19.27
CA VAL A 169 22.88 -9.94 18.09
C VAL A 169 22.52 -9.17 16.83
N TYR A 170 21.44 -8.38 16.85
CA TYR A 170 21.07 -7.49 15.75
C TYR A 170 22.20 -6.50 15.44
N GLU A 171 22.74 -5.85 16.48
CA GLU A 171 23.84 -4.90 16.29
C GLU A 171 25.10 -5.54 15.70
N TYR A 172 25.41 -6.77 16.12
CA TYR A 172 26.52 -7.54 15.58
C TYR A 172 26.33 -7.81 14.09
N TYR A 173 25.11 -8.18 13.69
CA TYR A 173 24.76 -8.44 12.29
C TYR A 173 24.99 -7.18 11.43
N GLU A 174 24.35 -6.06 11.79
CA GLU A 174 24.42 -4.82 11.02
C GLU A 174 25.85 -4.31 10.89
N ASN A 175 26.60 -4.27 11.99
CA ASN A 175 28.00 -3.84 11.96
C ASN A 175 28.85 -4.74 11.06
N ARG A 176 28.58 -6.05 11.03
CA ARG A 176 29.35 -6.98 10.19
C ARG A 176 28.99 -6.83 8.72
N LEU A 177 27.72 -6.60 8.39
CA LEU A 177 27.28 -6.29 7.02
C LEU A 177 27.89 -4.98 6.51
N ILE A 178 27.80 -3.91 7.30
CA ILE A 178 28.40 -2.60 6.96
C ILE A 178 29.91 -2.73 6.76
N ASN A 179 30.60 -3.48 7.62
CA ASN A 179 32.04 -3.72 7.46
C ASN A 179 32.36 -4.48 6.16
N ILE A 180 31.58 -5.49 5.80
CA ILE A 180 31.75 -6.22 4.54
C ILE A 180 31.64 -5.27 3.35
N ILE A 181 30.60 -4.44 3.33
CA ILE A 181 30.35 -3.52 2.21
C ILE A 181 31.41 -2.41 2.19
N SER A 182 31.84 -1.89 3.34
CA SER A 182 32.93 -0.93 3.44
C SER A 182 34.25 -1.50 2.88
N GLU A 183 34.57 -2.77 3.14
CA GLU A 183 35.75 -3.41 2.57
C GLU A 183 35.63 -3.64 1.05
N ILE A 184 34.43 -3.93 0.55
CA ILE A 184 34.15 -3.98 -0.89
C ILE A 184 34.36 -2.59 -1.50
N ASP A 185 33.80 -1.55 -0.88
CA ASP A 185 33.91 -0.18 -1.34
C ASP A 185 35.37 0.31 -1.38
N LYS A 186 36.15 0.08 -0.32
CA LYS A 186 37.59 0.45 -0.28
C LYS A 186 38.37 -0.17 -1.44
N LYS A 187 38.05 -1.43 -1.79
CA LYS A 187 38.71 -2.14 -2.90
C LYS A 187 38.26 -1.61 -4.26
N LYS A 188 36.98 -1.27 -4.41
CA LYS A 188 36.37 -0.85 -5.69
C LYS A 188 36.41 0.67 -5.91
N LYS A 189 36.64 1.46 -4.87
CA LYS A 189 36.63 2.93 -4.83
C LYS A 189 35.33 3.53 -5.39
N LYS A 190 34.19 3.01 -4.94
CA LYS A 190 32.86 3.40 -5.44
C LYS A 190 32.28 4.59 -4.67
N GLY A 191 32.67 4.77 -3.40
CA GLY A 191 32.12 5.79 -2.51
C GLY A 191 30.71 5.42 -2.06
N ILE A 192 30.50 4.17 -1.63
CA ILE A 192 29.17 3.66 -1.29
C ILE A 192 28.64 4.36 -0.04
N LYS A 193 27.40 4.85 -0.14
CA LYS A 193 26.62 5.42 0.95
C LYS A 193 25.44 4.52 1.27
N TYR A 194 25.15 4.38 2.55
CA TYR A 194 24.10 3.50 3.03
C TYR A 194 22.79 4.25 3.18
N VAL A 195 21.70 3.61 2.77
CA VAL A 195 20.34 3.97 3.19
C VAL A 195 19.77 2.81 4.00
N MET A 196 19.17 3.12 5.15
CA MET A 196 18.63 2.10 6.06
C MET A 196 17.32 2.59 6.65
N TRP A 197 16.39 1.67 6.91
CA TRP A 197 15.14 1.98 7.58
C TRP A 197 15.36 2.39 9.04
N GLN A 198 14.42 3.15 9.60
CA GLN A 198 14.58 3.84 10.88
C GLN A 198 14.90 2.96 12.10
N GLU A 199 14.60 1.67 12.04
CA GLU A 199 14.80 0.71 13.12
C GLU A 199 16.25 0.62 13.57
N VAL A 200 17.20 0.86 12.67
CA VAL A 200 18.63 0.86 13.00
C VAL A 200 18.97 1.91 14.06
N MET A 201 18.21 3.00 14.15
CA MET A 201 18.39 4.02 15.21
C MET A 201 17.94 3.54 16.59
N ASN A 202 17.06 2.53 16.65
CA ASN A 202 16.51 2.05 17.91
C ASN A 202 17.56 1.29 18.73
N ASN A 203 18.61 0.78 18.08
CA ASN A 203 19.79 0.21 18.69
C ASN A 203 20.94 1.19 18.57
N ASN A 204 21.85 1.23 19.55
CA ASN A 204 22.95 2.20 19.59
C ASN A 204 24.06 1.78 18.60
N LEU A 205 23.67 1.60 17.33
CA LEU A 205 24.48 1.26 16.18
C LEU A 205 25.34 2.46 15.83
N GLN A 206 26.64 2.22 15.74
CA GLN A 206 27.59 3.20 15.21
C GLN A 206 27.58 3.08 13.70
N LEU A 207 26.76 3.91 13.05
CA LEU A 207 26.69 3.96 11.60
C LEU A 207 27.68 5.02 11.09
N PRO A 208 28.21 4.86 9.86
CA PRO A 208 28.98 5.91 9.20
C PRO A 208 28.20 7.23 9.16
N ASN A 209 28.88 8.36 9.34
CA ASN A 209 28.25 9.69 9.47
C ASN A 209 27.45 10.13 8.23
N ASP A 210 27.76 9.57 7.07
CA ASP A 210 27.10 9.83 5.79
C ASP A 210 25.92 8.87 5.51
N THR A 211 25.63 7.95 6.44
CA THR A 211 24.43 7.10 6.39
C THR A 211 23.16 7.95 6.36
N ILE A 212 22.23 7.53 5.50
CA ILE A 212 20.89 8.09 5.41
C ILE A 212 19.92 7.17 6.15
N ILE A 213 19.15 7.74 7.06
CA ILE A 213 18.05 7.05 7.71
C ILE A 213 16.74 7.37 6.99
N GLN A 214 16.04 6.34 6.54
CA GLN A 214 14.73 6.47 5.92
C GLN A 214 13.63 6.26 6.98
N VAL A 215 12.90 7.34 7.30
CA VAL A 215 11.84 7.36 8.31
C VAL A 215 10.51 7.00 7.66
N TRP A 216 9.87 5.94 8.16
CA TRP A 216 8.71 5.30 7.52
C TRP A 216 7.54 4.97 8.46
N MET A 217 7.78 4.73 9.75
CA MET A 217 6.74 4.59 10.78
C MET A 217 6.53 5.89 11.57
N GLY A 218 7.59 6.70 11.67
CA GLY A 218 7.68 7.85 12.55
C GLY A 218 7.10 9.12 11.97
N GLU A 219 6.62 9.99 12.86
CA GLU A 219 6.33 11.40 12.55
C GLU A 219 7.62 12.24 12.66
N MET A 220 7.49 13.55 12.73
CA MET A 220 8.61 14.49 12.85
C MET A 220 9.52 14.27 14.08
N ALA A 221 9.06 13.53 15.09
CA ALA A 221 9.89 13.13 16.23
C ALA A 221 11.09 12.25 15.82
N ASP A 222 10.88 11.30 14.91
CA ASP A 222 11.94 10.39 14.44
C ASP A 222 12.87 11.09 13.45
N VAL A 223 12.36 12.03 12.66
CA VAL A 223 13.18 12.94 11.85
C VAL A 223 14.10 13.78 12.75
N SER A 224 13.52 14.44 13.77
CA SER A 224 14.28 15.19 14.78
C SER A 224 15.33 14.31 15.45
N ARG A 225 14.98 13.08 15.85
CA ARG A 225 15.93 12.12 16.45
C ARG A 225 17.09 11.80 15.52
N ALA A 226 16.81 11.45 14.27
CA ALA A 226 17.84 11.12 13.28
C ALA A 226 18.80 12.29 13.03
N THR A 227 18.27 13.50 12.86
CA THR A 227 19.09 14.70 12.66
C THR A 227 19.93 15.06 13.89
N ASN A 228 19.39 14.89 15.11
CA ASN A 228 20.13 15.10 16.36
C ASN A 228 21.24 14.06 16.58
N MET A 229 21.08 12.84 16.05
CA MET A 229 22.12 11.81 16.01
C MET A 229 23.20 12.12 14.95
N GLY A 230 22.99 13.15 14.12
CA GLY A 230 23.95 13.60 13.10
C GLY A 230 23.76 12.94 11.73
N TYR A 231 22.76 12.09 11.55
CA TYR A 231 22.51 11.38 10.30
C TYR A 231 21.70 12.23 9.30
N ASN A 232 21.87 11.90 8.02
CA ASN A 232 21.00 12.43 6.97
C ASN A 232 19.67 11.67 6.96
N VAL A 233 18.60 12.27 6.44
CA VAL A 233 17.25 11.73 6.50
C VAL A 233 16.57 11.74 5.14
N LEU A 234 15.89 10.63 4.82
CA LEU A 234 14.81 10.57 3.84
C LEU A 234 13.49 10.30 4.58
N TYR A 235 12.41 10.94 4.14
CA TYR A 235 11.10 10.77 4.78
C TYR A 235 10.12 10.05 3.86
N SER A 236 9.43 9.04 4.37
CA SER A 236 8.46 8.25 3.59
C SER A 236 7.11 8.06 4.32
N THR A 237 7.04 8.21 5.64
CA THR A 237 5.86 7.86 6.47
C THR A 237 4.53 8.40 5.93
N CYS A 238 4.48 9.69 5.58
CA CYS A 238 3.24 10.28 5.08
C CYS A 238 2.88 9.88 3.64
N TRP A 239 3.83 9.30 2.89
CA TRP A 239 3.72 8.93 1.48
C TRP A 239 3.68 7.42 1.24
N TYR A 240 3.13 6.66 2.19
CA TYR A 240 2.66 5.30 1.97
C TYR A 240 1.40 5.36 1.10
N MET A 241 1.57 5.12 -0.20
CA MET A 241 0.51 5.24 -1.22
C MET A 241 -0.19 3.91 -1.50
N ASP A 242 0.39 2.82 -1.00
CA ASP A 242 -0.18 1.48 -0.90
C ASP A 242 -1.40 1.43 0.04
N HIS A 243 -1.45 2.29 1.06
CA HIS A 243 -2.61 2.50 1.93
C HIS A 243 -3.74 3.23 1.17
N ILE A 244 -4.49 2.49 0.35
CA ILE A 244 -5.58 3.04 -0.46
C ILE A 244 -6.77 3.40 0.44
N GLU A 245 -7.13 4.67 0.40
CA GLU A 245 -8.30 5.22 1.07
C GLU A 245 -9.36 5.69 0.06
N TYR A 246 -10.64 5.54 0.39
CA TYR A 246 -11.73 6.04 -0.44
C TYR A 246 -11.74 7.58 -0.50
N GLY A 247 -11.96 8.12 -1.70
CA GLY A 247 -12.17 9.55 -1.96
C GLY A 247 -10.89 10.34 -2.27
N THR A 248 -11.00 11.68 -2.23
CA THR A 248 -9.91 12.62 -2.56
C THR A 248 -8.91 12.72 -1.42
N LYS A 249 -7.83 11.93 -1.48
CA LYS A 249 -6.84 11.81 -0.39
C LYS A 249 -5.45 12.32 -0.72
N TRP A 250 -5.22 12.74 -1.96
CA TRP A 250 -3.91 13.28 -2.39
C TRP A 250 -3.48 14.53 -1.62
N THR A 251 -4.44 15.27 -1.05
CA THR A 251 -4.16 16.47 -0.24
C THR A 251 -3.29 16.16 0.98
N LYS A 252 -3.48 14.99 1.62
CA LYS A 252 -2.62 14.50 2.71
C LYS A 252 -1.16 14.39 2.28
N TYR A 253 -0.91 13.80 1.11
CA TYR A 253 0.43 13.68 0.53
C TYR A 253 1.01 15.04 0.17
N TYR A 254 0.18 15.95 -0.35
CA TYR A 254 0.61 17.28 -0.77
C TYR A 254 0.95 18.21 0.41
N THR A 255 0.22 18.12 1.52
CA THR A 255 0.44 18.97 2.71
C THR A 255 1.53 18.45 3.63
N CYS A 256 1.96 17.21 3.45
CA CYS A 256 3.08 16.64 4.19
C CYS A 256 4.33 17.51 4.01
N ASP A 257 5.03 17.81 5.10
CA ASP A 257 6.26 18.62 5.11
C ASP A 257 7.31 17.86 5.93
N PRO A 258 8.38 17.33 5.30
CA PRO A 258 9.36 16.47 5.98
C PRO A 258 10.26 17.23 6.96
N VAL A 259 10.10 18.56 7.05
CA VAL A 259 10.78 19.43 8.02
C VAL A 259 9.77 20.21 8.87
N ASP A 260 8.58 19.66 9.11
CA ASP A 260 7.57 20.33 9.93
C ASP A 260 8.00 20.42 11.41
N GLN A 261 8.13 21.65 11.90
CA GLN A 261 8.49 21.96 13.29
C GLN A 261 7.31 22.48 14.12
N ASN A 262 6.08 22.49 13.58
CA ASN A 262 4.89 23.04 14.25
C ASN A 262 4.59 22.38 15.61
N MET A 263 5.02 21.13 15.80
CA MET A 263 4.87 20.39 17.06
C MET A 263 6.03 20.58 18.05
N GLY A 264 6.95 21.52 17.79
CA GLY A 264 8.07 21.84 18.68
C GLY A 264 9.29 20.92 18.53
N PHE A 265 9.36 20.14 17.46
CA PHE A 265 10.53 19.31 17.15
C PHE A 265 11.67 20.15 16.57
N VAL A 266 12.91 19.88 17.02
CA VAL A 266 14.10 20.53 16.50
C VAL A 266 14.65 19.67 15.37
N ILE A 267 14.54 20.15 14.13
CA ILE A 267 14.98 19.43 12.93
C ILE A 267 16.05 20.27 12.24
N ASP A 268 17.23 19.71 12.02
CA ASP A 268 18.21 20.31 11.11
C ASP A 268 17.75 20.10 9.66
N GLU A 269 17.11 21.11 9.06
CA GLU A 269 16.59 21.02 7.69
C GLU A 269 17.68 20.65 6.67
N LYS A 270 18.97 20.97 6.93
CA LYS A 270 20.08 20.64 6.02
C LYS A 270 20.39 19.15 5.98
N LYS A 271 19.97 18.40 7.00
CA LYS A 271 20.14 16.95 7.08
C LYS A 271 18.98 16.20 6.43
N VAL A 272 17.86 16.85 6.15
CA VAL A 272 16.72 16.25 5.44
C VAL A 272 16.94 16.39 3.93
N LEU A 273 17.28 15.27 3.28
CA LEU A 273 17.67 15.26 1.86
C LEU A 273 16.47 15.18 0.91
N GLY A 274 15.29 14.87 1.43
CA GLY A 274 14.06 14.71 0.65
C GLY A 274 13.22 13.57 1.20
N GLY A 275 12.64 12.78 0.31
CA GLY A 275 11.85 11.62 0.69
C GLY A 275 11.33 10.84 -0.51
N GLU A 276 10.60 9.77 -0.21
CA GLU A 276 10.16 8.79 -1.21
C GLU A 276 8.68 8.47 -1.01
N ALA A 277 7.97 8.31 -2.13
CA ALA A 277 6.61 7.79 -2.11
C ALA A 277 6.67 6.27 -2.22
N ALA A 278 6.29 5.58 -1.14
CA ALA A 278 6.31 4.14 -1.06
C ALA A 278 5.05 3.54 -1.69
N PHE A 279 5.24 2.44 -2.42
CA PHE A 279 4.18 1.71 -3.11
C PHE A 279 4.41 0.20 -2.96
N TRP A 280 4.31 -0.28 -1.72
CA TRP A 280 4.46 -1.69 -1.36
C TRP A 280 3.43 -2.57 -2.08
N SER A 281 3.86 -3.71 -2.64
CA SER A 281 3.13 -4.42 -3.69
C SER A 281 2.29 -5.61 -3.23
N GLU A 282 1.91 -5.70 -1.96
CA GLU A 282 1.08 -6.80 -1.42
C GLU A 282 -0.26 -6.94 -2.15
N TYR A 283 -0.80 -5.82 -2.62
CA TYR A 283 -2.09 -5.74 -3.31
C TYR A 283 -2.00 -5.13 -4.71
N PHE A 284 -0.78 -4.95 -5.24
CA PHE A 284 -0.55 -4.35 -6.55
C PHE A 284 0.14 -5.29 -7.51
N THR A 285 -0.32 -5.23 -8.74
CA THR A 285 0.17 -6.02 -9.86
C THR A 285 0.26 -5.11 -11.09
N ASN A 286 0.75 -5.66 -12.20
CA ASN A 286 0.89 -4.89 -13.45
C ASN A 286 -0.44 -4.30 -13.95
N GLU A 287 -1.57 -4.94 -13.63
CA GLU A 287 -2.91 -4.53 -14.06
C GLU A 287 -3.41 -3.26 -13.38
N ASN A 288 -3.01 -3.01 -12.13
CA ASN A 288 -3.57 -1.93 -11.32
C ASN A 288 -2.54 -0.88 -10.84
N LEU A 289 -1.24 -1.17 -10.92
CA LEU A 289 -0.18 -0.32 -10.36
C LEU A 289 -0.23 1.12 -10.89
N ILE A 290 -0.22 1.31 -12.22
CA ILE A 290 -0.15 2.64 -12.84
C ILE A 290 -1.34 3.55 -12.50
N PRO A 291 -2.62 3.12 -12.67
CA PRO A 291 -3.76 3.98 -12.35
C PRO A 291 -3.90 4.25 -10.85
N LEU A 292 -3.39 3.36 -10.00
CA LEU A 292 -3.35 3.58 -8.57
C LEU A 292 -2.22 4.55 -8.21
N MET A 293 -1.01 4.38 -8.73
CA MET A 293 0.13 5.25 -8.39
C MET A 293 -0.04 6.67 -8.93
N TRP A 294 -0.43 6.82 -10.20
CA TRP A 294 -0.55 8.12 -10.85
C TRP A 294 -2.01 8.51 -11.00
N PRO A 295 -2.39 9.77 -10.67
CA PRO A 295 -1.52 10.91 -10.36
C PRO A 295 -1.20 11.12 -8.86
N ARG A 296 -1.53 10.18 -7.96
CA ARG A 296 -1.30 10.36 -6.50
C ARG A 296 0.15 10.69 -6.16
N ALA A 297 1.11 9.99 -6.77
CA ALA A 297 2.54 10.24 -6.61
C ALA A 297 2.99 11.65 -7.01
N SER A 298 2.27 12.31 -7.93
CA SER A 298 2.58 13.70 -8.33
C SER A 298 2.42 14.70 -7.18
N ALA A 299 1.58 14.40 -6.18
CA ALA A 299 1.41 15.25 -5.01
C ALA A 299 2.69 15.30 -4.15
N ALA A 300 3.31 14.13 -3.91
CA ALA A 300 4.60 14.04 -3.24
C ALA A 300 5.71 14.67 -4.08
N ALA A 301 5.70 14.43 -5.40
CA ALA A 301 6.68 15.00 -6.32
C ALA A 301 6.69 16.53 -6.28
N GLU A 302 5.51 17.17 -6.28
CA GLU A 302 5.44 18.63 -6.21
C GLU A 302 5.92 19.18 -4.86
N ARG A 303 5.63 18.48 -3.76
CA ARG A 303 6.12 18.84 -2.42
C ARG A 303 7.64 18.75 -2.31
N LEU A 304 8.25 17.73 -2.90
CA LEU A 304 9.70 17.51 -2.87
C LEU A 304 10.46 18.43 -3.83
N TRP A 305 9.80 18.96 -4.86
CA TRP A 305 10.43 19.83 -5.87
C TRP A 305 10.18 21.33 -5.65
N SER A 306 8.95 21.71 -5.32
CA SER A 306 8.54 23.12 -5.28
C SER A 306 8.98 23.83 -4.01
N SER A 307 8.94 25.16 -4.04
CA SER A 307 9.22 25.97 -2.85
C SER A 307 8.29 25.63 -1.68
N LYS A 308 8.81 25.75 -0.45
CA LYS A 308 8.11 25.37 0.79
C LYS A 308 6.75 26.03 0.93
N ASP A 309 6.59 27.27 0.47
CA ASP A 309 5.36 28.06 0.54
C ASP A 309 4.25 27.62 -0.45
N VAL A 310 4.56 26.75 -1.41
CA VAL A 310 3.58 26.22 -2.37
C VAL A 310 2.70 25.15 -1.69
N LYS A 311 1.66 25.60 -0.98
CA LYS A 311 0.75 24.73 -0.20
C LYS A 311 -0.75 24.89 -0.52
N GLN A 312 -1.12 25.77 -1.47
CA GLN A 312 -2.52 26.11 -1.76
C GLN A 312 -3.24 24.98 -2.52
N LEU A 313 -4.14 24.28 -1.83
CA LEU A 313 -4.84 23.10 -2.34
C LEU A 313 -5.69 23.38 -3.59
N ASP A 314 -6.47 24.46 -3.62
CA ASP A 314 -7.34 24.78 -4.76
C ASP A 314 -6.54 25.01 -6.05
N LYS A 315 -5.39 25.68 -5.93
CA LYS A 315 -4.48 25.89 -7.06
C LYS A 315 -3.79 24.61 -7.50
N ALA A 316 -3.43 23.74 -6.54
CA ALA A 316 -2.84 22.45 -6.84
C ALA A 316 -3.85 21.51 -7.52
N ALA A 317 -5.10 21.48 -7.06
CA ALA A 317 -6.15 20.64 -7.63
C ALA A 317 -6.33 20.90 -9.14
N GLY A 318 -6.46 22.16 -9.55
CA GLY A 318 -6.61 22.52 -10.96
C GLY A 318 -5.42 22.09 -11.82
N ARG A 319 -4.20 22.31 -11.35
CA ARG A 319 -2.97 21.90 -12.05
C ARG A 319 -2.81 20.39 -12.10
N LEU A 320 -3.16 19.68 -11.03
CA LEU A 320 -3.06 18.23 -10.93
C LEU A 320 -4.06 17.53 -11.83
N THR A 321 -5.29 18.05 -11.97
CA THR A 321 -6.28 17.56 -12.94
C THR A 321 -5.77 17.72 -14.37
N GLU A 322 -5.21 18.88 -14.72
CA GLU A 322 -4.62 19.08 -16.05
C GLU A 322 -3.42 18.15 -16.27
N HIS A 323 -2.53 18.02 -15.27
CA HIS A 323 -1.35 17.16 -15.34
C HIS A 323 -1.74 15.69 -15.56
N ARG A 324 -2.80 15.23 -14.89
CA ARG A 324 -3.39 13.91 -15.13
C ARG A 324 -3.83 13.74 -16.58
N CYS A 325 -4.57 14.69 -17.14
CA CYS A 325 -4.98 14.61 -18.55
C CYS A 325 -3.78 14.61 -19.50
N ARG A 326 -2.70 15.32 -19.15
CA ARG A 326 -1.44 15.31 -19.88
C ARG A 326 -0.74 13.95 -19.82
N MET A 327 -0.77 13.26 -18.68
CA MET A 327 -0.26 11.90 -18.52
C MET A 327 -1.04 10.90 -19.40
N ILE A 328 -2.37 10.96 -19.37
CA ILE A 328 -3.24 10.16 -20.24
C ILE A 328 -2.89 10.42 -21.72
N LYS A 329 -2.69 11.69 -22.08
CA LYS A 329 -2.28 12.04 -23.46
C LYS A 329 -0.91 11.50 -23.87
N ARG A 330 -0.04 11.19 -22.90
CA ARG A 330 1.27 10.58 -23.13
C ARG A 330 1.23 9.05 -23.06
N GLY A 331 0.05 8.44 -22.95
CA GLY A 331 -0.12 6.99 -22.89
C GLY A 331 -0.01 6.39 -21.49
N ILE A 332 0.03 7.21 -20.43
CA ILE A 332 0.05 6.72 -19.04
C ILE A 332 -1.40 6.58 -18.56
N ASN A 333 -1.80 5.37 -18.17
CA ASN A 333 -3.15 5.08 -17.66
C ASN A 333 -3.33 5.63 -16.23
N ALA A 334 -3.36 6.95 -16.06
CA ALA A 334 -3.49 7.60 -14.76
C ALA A 334 -4.95 7.57 -14.24
N GLY A 335 -5.14 7.17 -12.99
CA GLY A 335 -6.43 7.12 -12.31
C GLY A 335 -7.03 8.49 -12.04
N GLU A 336 -8.30 8.54 -11.65
CA GLU A 336 -8.96 9.79 -11.24
C GLU A 336 -8.47 10.26 -9.86
N ILE A 337 -8.42 11.58 -9.63
CA ILE A 337 -7.85 12.16 -8.40
C ILE A 337 -8.69 13.25 -7.76
N ASN A 338 -9.47 14.02 -8.52
CA ASN A 338 -10.25 15.16 -8.01
C ASN A 338 -11.78 14.94 -8.10
N GLY A 339 -12.20 13.69 -8.32
CA GLY A 339 -13.61 13.34 -8.46
C GLY A 339 -14.10 13.54 -9.91
N PRO A 340 -15.41 13.78 -10.12
CA PRO A 340 -16.01 13.77 -11.44
C PRO A 340 -15.40 14.85 -12.36
N GLY A 341 -14.99 14.44 -13.55
CA GLY A 341 -14.37 15.30 -14.55
C GLY A 341 -14.15 14.57 -15.86
N TYR A 342 -13.46 15.21 -16.80
CA TYR A 342 -13.12 14.60 -18.09
C TYR A 342 -11.81 15.17 -18.62
N CYS A 343 -11.14 14.41 -19.47
CA CYS A 343 -10.00 14.86 -20.26
C CYS A 343 -10.41 14.97 -21.72
N LEU A 344 -10.15 16.12 -22.35
CA LEU A 344 -10.30 16.26 -23.80
C LEU A 344 -9.24 15.42 -24.50
N HIS A 345 -9.61 14.19 -24.85
CA HIS A 345 -8.81 13.37 -25.74
C HIS A 345 -9.45 13.43 -27.13
N GLN A 346 -8.73 14.00 -28.11
CA GLN A 346 -9.08 13.67 -29.48
C GLN A 346 -8.89 12.16 -29.62
N PRO A 347 -9.86 11.42 -30.18
CA PRO A 347 -9.66 10.00 -30.39
C PRO A 347 -8.36 9.86 -31.17
N ALA A 348 -7.38 9.17 -30.58
CA ALA A 348 -6.27 8.67 -31.36
C ALA A 348 -6.94 7.97 -32.52
N LYS A 349 -6.77 8.49 -33.76
CA LYS A 349 -7.24 7.77 -34.93
C LYS A 349 -6.69 6.38 -34.74
N ARG A 350 -7.54 5.38 -34.46
CA ARG A 350 -7.13 3.99 -34.48
C ARG A 350 -6.35 3.89 -35.77
N ARG A 351 -5.03 3.66 -35.70
CA ARG A 351 -4.38 2.97 -36.80
C ARG A 351 -5.05 1.61 -36.75
N VAL A 352 -6.17 1.51 -37.46
CA VAL A 352 -6.62 0.25 -37.99
C VAL A 352 -5.38 -0.22 -38.73
N LEU A 353 -4.66 -1.17 -38.13
CA LEU A 353 -3.78 -2.02 -38.91
C LEU A 353 -4.72 -2.64 -39.93
N ASN A 354 -4.74 -2.07 -41.13
CA ASN A 354 -5.22 -2.79 -42.29
C ASN A 354 -4.21 -3.92 -42.49
N GLU A 355 -4.40 -5.01 -41.75
CA GLU A 355 -3.92 -6.31 -42.18
C GLU A 355 -4.55 -6.55 -43.54
N THR A 356 -3.70 -6.46 -44.54
CA THR A 356 -3.94 -6.78 -45.94
C THR A 356 -4.59 -8.16 -46.05
N LEU A 357 -5.88 -8.18 -46.39
CA LEU A 357 -6.58 -9.37 -46.86
C LEU A 357 -7.27 -9.06 -48.18
N GLY A 358 -6.71 -9.63 -49.26
CA GLY A 358 -7.47 -10.06 -50.44
C GLY A 358 -7.87 -8.99 -51.46
N CYS A 359 -6.91 -8.47 -52.22
CA CYS A 359 -7.20 -7.97 -53.58
C CYS A 359 -6.65 -8.97 -54.59
N ARG A 360 -7.52 -9.59 -55.39
CA ARG A 360 -7.16 -10.30 -56.61
C ARG A 360 -8.04 -9.80 -57.75
N GLU A 361 -7.37 -9.42 -58.83
CA GLU A 361 -7.94 -9.10 -60.14
C GLU A 361 -9.00 -7.98 -60.18
N GLY A 362 -8.55 -6.76 -59.86
CA GLY A 362 -9.02 -5.57 -60.58
C GLY A 362 -10.42 -5.03 -60.27
N ASN A 363 -11.09 -5.45 -59.19
CA ASN A 363 -12.36 -4.82 -58.79
C ASN A 363 -12.49 -4.69 -57.27
N CYS A 364 -12.30 -3.48 -56.74
CA CYS A 364 -12.62 -3.14 -55.36
C CYS A 364 -13.97 -2.42 -55.33
N SER A 365 -15.05 -3.13 -55.02
CA SER A 365 -16.35 -2.50 -54.75
C SER A 365 -16.33 -1.88 -53.34
N HIS A 366 -16.50 -0.57 -53.24
CA HIS A 366 -16.71 0.11 -51.97
C HIS A 366 -18.09 -0.25 -51.38
N THR A 367 -18.17 -1.29 -50.58
CA THR A 367 -19.27 -1.45 -49.61
C THR A 367 -18.94 -0.62 -48.38
N ARG A 368 -19.50 0.58 -48.34
CA ARG A 368 -19.49 1.46 -47.18
C ARG A 368 -20.37 0.82 -46.10
N SER A 369 -19.77 -0.01 -45.24
CA SER A 369 -20.39 -0.45 -43.99
C SER A 369 -20.57 0.77 -43.08
N LEU A 370 -21.74 1.41 -43.20
CA LEU A 370 -22.25 2.38 -42.25
C LEU A 370 -22.82 1.59 -41.07
N LEU A 371 -21.98 1.15 -40.13
CA LEU A 371 -22.43 0.95 -38.75
C LEU A 371 -22.58 2.33 -38.12
N LYS A 372 -23.68 2.97 -38.46
CA LYS A 372 -24.21 4.14 -37.77
C LYS A 372 -25.07 3.60 -36.65
N GLU A 373 -24.47 3.24 -35.52
CA GLU A 373 -25.23 3.00 -34.31
C GLU A 373 -25.78 4.35 -33.83
N ASN A 374 -26.95 4.71 -34.33
CA ASN A 374 -27.77 5.76 -33.75
C ASN A 374 -28.35 5.20 -32.45
N PHE A 375 -27.74 5.50 -31.32
CA PHE A 375 -28.42 5.37 -30.03
C PHE A 375 -29.41 6.53 -29.90
N GLU A 376 -30.68 6.30 -30.29
CA GLU A 376 -31.78 7.17 -29.88
C GLU A 376 -32.14 6.85 -28.43
N VAL A 377 -31.71 7.72 -27.50
CA VAL A 377 -32.14 7.67 -26.11
C VAL A 377 -33.54 8.26 -26.01
N PHE A 378 -34.54 7.41 -25.89
CA PHE A 378 -35.90 7.83 -25.53
C PHE A 378 -35.97 8.07 -24.02
N VAL A 379 -35.91 9.35 -23.60
CA VAL A 379 -36.30 9.74 -22.25
C VAL A 379 -37.83 9.86 -22.22
N SER A 380 -38.49 8.79 -21.76
CA SER A 380 -39.91 8.85 -21.41
C SER A 380 -40.02 9.53 -20.04
N GLU A 381 -40.38 10.80 -20.03
CA GLU A 381 -40.77 11.50 -18.80
C GLU A 381 -42.12 10.96 -18.31
N ARG A 382 -42.10 9.96 -17.41
CA ARG A 382 -43.29 9.60 -16.63
C ARG A 382 -43.39 10.51 -15.42
N GLY A 383 -43.94 11.70 -15.62
CA GLY A 383 -44.47 12.50 -14.53
C GLY A 383 -45.84 12.00 -14.09
N ALA A 384 -45.93 11.37 -12.92
CA ALA A 384 -47.08 11.48 -12.02
C ALA A 384 -46.71 10.94 -10.62
N GLY A 385 -46.48 11.84 -9.66
CA GLY A 385 -46.52 11.50 -8.24
C GLY A 385 -45.22 11.65 -7.45
N LEU A 386 -44.54 12.80 -7.51
CA LEU A 386 -43.64 13.21 -6.44
C LEU A 386 -44.49 13.79 -5.30
N ALA A 387 -44.59 13.08 -4.18
CA ALA A 387 -45.23 13.59 -2.98
C ALA A 387 -44.32 14.61 -2.27
N GLU A 388 -44.82 15.84 -2.11
CA GLU A 388 -44.19 16.88 -1.30
C GLU A 388 -44.10 16.45 0.18
N CYS A 389 -42.96 16.71 0.81
CA CYS A 389 -42.66 16.40 2.22
C CYS A 389 -43.45 17.21 3.28
N THR A 390 -44.61 17.78 2.94
CA THR A 390 -45.39 18.68 3.82
C THR A 390 -46.56 17.99 4.53
N SER A 391 -46.88 16.73 4.24
CA SER A 391 -48.12 16.09 4.75
C SER A 391 -47.98 15.29 6.05
N VAL A 392 -46.97 15.52 6.89
CA VAL A 392 -46.81 14.80 8.19
C VAL A 392 -47.76 15.33 9.27
N PHE A 393 -48.47 16.44 9.04
CA PHE A 393 -49.39 17.04 10.01
C PHE A 393 -50.84 17.04 9.53
N ASN A 394 -51.41 15.87 9.25
CA ASN A 394 -52.86 15.76 9.04
C ASN A 394 -53.53 15.12 10.27
N PRO A 395 -54.34 15.88 11.05
CA PRO A 395 -54.92 15.42 12.31
C PRO A 395 -56.15 14.55 12.02
N GLY A 396 -55.91 13.27 11.74
CA GLY A 396 -57.00 12.31 11.50
C GLY A 396 -56.59 10.85 11.37
N SER A 397 -55.29 10.55 11.36
CA SER A 397 -54.82 9.16 11.31
C SER A 397 -54.44 8.68 12.71
N GLY A 398 -54.80 7.43 13.04
CA GLY A 398 -54.43 6.75 14.30
C GLY A 398 -52.92 6.70 14.61
N LYS A 399 -52.08 7.19 13.69
CA LYS A 399 -50.63 7.36 13.87
C LYS A 399 -50.28 8.46 14.88
N VAL A 400 -51.09 9.52 15.02
CA VAL A 400 -50.88 10.56 16.04
C VAL A 400 -51.12 10.01 17.46
N PHE A 401 -52.10 9.11 17.61
CA PHE A 401 -52.39 8.45 18.88
C PHE A 401 -51.23 7.53 19.32
N ILE A 402 -50.65 6.77 18.39
CA ILE A 402 -49.49 5.91 18.65
C ILE A 402 -48.27 6.73 19.08
N ILE A 403 -48.02 7.87 18.42
CA ILE A 403 -46.91 8.77 18.77
C ILE A 403 -47.14 9.38 20.16
N LEU A 404 -48.35 9.82 20.49
CA LEU A 404 -48.68 10.36 21.81
C LEU A 404 -48.54 9.31 22.93
N VAL A 405 -48.93 8.05 22.67
CA VAL A 405 -48.75 6.95 23.63
C VAL A 405 -47.27 6.63 23.84
N LEU A 406 -46.45 6.61 22.78
CA LEU A 406 -45.00 6.38 22.89
C LEU A 406 -44.30 7.52 23.64
N VAL A 407 -44.71 8.77 23.42
CA VAL A 407 -44.21 9.93 24.16
C VAL A 407 -44.61 9.85 25.64
N LEU A 408 -45.84 9.44 25.95
CA LEU A 408 -46.31 9.28 27.33
C LEU A 408 -45.53 8.19 28.07
N ILE A 409 -45.29 7.04 27.43
CA ILE A 409 -44.49 5.94 27.99
C ILE A 409 -43.04 6.40 28.25
N MET A 410 -42.46 7.17 27.33
CA MET A 410 -41.13 7.76 27.50
C MET A 410 -41.06 8.76 28.66
N VAL A 411 -42.07 9.61 28.86
CA VAL A 411 -42.13 10.56 29.98
C VAL A 411 -42.26 9.80 31.30
N VAL A 412 -43.04 8.73 31.36
CA VAL A 412 -43.17 7.87 32.55
C VAL A 412 -41.86 7.13 32.85
N ALA A 413 -41.15 6.63 31.82
CA ALA A 413 -39.84 6.00 31.97
C ALA A 413 -38.78 7.00 32.46
N LEU A 414 -38.75 8.22 31.93
CA LEU A 414 -37.85 9.28 32.39
C LEU A 414 -38.17 9.72 33.83
N TYR A 415 -39.45 9.84 34.18
CA TYR A 415 -39.88 10.20 35.53
C TYR A 415 -39.51 9.11 36.56
N THR A 416 -39.71 7.84 36.23
CA THR A 416 -39.31 6.70 37.08
C THR A 416 -37.79 6.57 37.21
N LEU A 417 -37.02 6.85 36.15
CA LEU A 417 -35.55 6.92 36.19
C LEU A 417 -35.04 8.08 37.05
N THR A 418 -35.72 9.24 37.04
CA THR A 418 -35.34 10.37 37.91
C THR A 418 -35.67 10.15 39.39
N LYS A 419 -36.67 9.32 39.71
CA LYS A 419 -37.10 9.05 41.09
C LYS A 419 -36.33 7.88 41.74
N SER A 420 -35.74 6.98 40.95
CA SER A 420 -34.90 5.86 41.41
C SER A 420 -33.43 6.28 41.66
N SER A 421 -33.23 7.41 42.32
CA SER A 421 -31.91 7.98 42.59
C SER A 421 -31.23 7.36 43.81
N ASN A 422 -31.04 6.04 43.85
CA ASN A 422 -30.16 5.45 44.89
C ASN A 422 -29.33 4.22 44.51
N ARG A 423 -29.29 3.76 43.25
CA ARG A 423 -28.44 2.60 42.89
C ARG A 423 -27.74 2.65 41.52
N PHE A 424 -27.21 3.81 41.13
CA PHE A 424 -26.30 3.92 39.97
C PHE A 424 -24.98 4.59 40.32
N HIS A 425 -24.27 4.07 41.32
CA HIS A 425 -22.82 4.20 41.39
C HIS A 425 -22.20 3.08 40.58
N ARG A 426 -21.91 3.30 39.28
CA ARG A 426 -20.80 2.67 38.49
C ARG A 426 -20.84 2.91 36.98
N LEU A 427 -21.31 4.06 36.50
CA LEU A 427 -21.04 4.49 35.12
C LEU A 427 -20.48 5.91 35.14
N ARG A 428 -19.15 6.02 34.95
CA ARG A 428 -18.45 7.28 34.63
C ARG A 428 -18.78 7.63 33.17
N ILE A 429 -20.01 8.03 32.91
CA ILE A 429 -20.39 8.65 31.63
C ILE A 429 -20.99 10.02 31.96
N CYS A 430 -20.23 11.05 31.59
CA CYS A 430 -20.55 12.47 31.48
C CYS A 430 -21.71 13.02 32.33
N LYS A 431 -21.35 13.87 33.30
CA LYS A 431 -22.22 14.64 34.21
C LYS A 431 -23.10 15.70 33.50
N ASN A 432 -23.09 15.76 32.16
CA ASN A 432 -23.73 16.81 31.38
C ASN A 432 -24.98 16.30 30.66
N ARG A 433 -26.15 16.57 31.25
CA ARG A 433 -27.47 16.09 30.78
C ARG A 433 -27.77 16.48 29.33
N SER A 434 -27.24 17.60 28.86
CA SER A 434 -27.44 18.08 27.49
C SER A 434 -26.77 17.19 26.44
N VAL A 435 -25.59 16.63 26.75
CA VAL A 435 -24.84 15.79 25.80
C VAL A 435 -25.50 14.42 25.64
N VAL A 436 -26.02 13.85 26.73
CA VAL A 436 -26.75 12.58 26.70
C VAL A 436 -28.07 12.73 25.92
N MET A 437 -28.77 13.85 26.08
CA MET A 437 -29.99 14.14 25.32
C MET A 437 -29.72 14.29 23.82
N VAL A 438 -28.63 14.97 23.44
CA VAL A 438 -28.22 15.09 22.03
C VAL A 438 -27.84 13.73 21.45
N PHE A 439 -27.12 12.89 22.21
CA PHE A 439 -26.73 11.56 21.76
C PHE A 439 -27.96 10.64 21.53
N ILE A 440 -28.94 10.69 22.42
CA ILE A 440 -30.20 9.95 22.26
C ILE A 440 -30.99 10.47 21.04
N LEU A 441 -31.02 11.79 20.83
CA LEU A 441 -31.72 12.39 19.68
C LEU A 441 -31.10 11.96 18.35
N VAL A 442 -29.76 11.92 18.27
CA VAL A 442 -29.04 11.43 17.09
C VAL A 442 -29.30 9.95 16.85
N LEU A 443 -29.34 9.13 17.91
CA LEU A 443 -29.64 7.71 17.81
C LEU A 443 -31.06 7.46 17.28
N VAL A 444 -32.04 8.27 17.71
CA VAL A 444 -33.43 8.19 17.24
C VAL A 444 -33.54 8.58 15.77
N VAL A 445 -32.87 9.67 15.34
CA VAL A 445 -32.84 10.08 13.92
C VAL A 445 -32.19 9.00 13.05
N TYR A 446 -31.13 8.37 13.54
CA TYR A 446 -30.45 7.27 12.86
C TYR A 446 -31.38 6.06 12.68
N ILE A 447 -32.09 5.64 13.73
CA ILE A 447 -33.03 4.50 13.69
C ILE A 447 -34.22 4.80 12.78
N LEU A 448 -34.75 6.04 12.78
CA LEU A 448 -35.85 6.45 11.91
C LEU A 448 -35.42 6.49 10.42
N CYS A 449 -34.19 6.91 10.12
CA CYS A 449 -33.65 6.85 8.76
C CYS A 449 -33.40 5.40 8.31
N TYR A 450 -32.89 4.55 9.20
CA TYR A 450 -32.56 3.17 8.84
C TYR A 450 -33.83 2.32 8.61
N THR A 451 -34.87 2.51 9.41
CA THR A 451 -36.14 1.79 9.26
C THR A 451 -36.95 2.22 8.04
N THR A 452 -36.82 3.48 7.59
CA THR A 452 -37.47 3.98 6.37
C THR A 452 -36.79 3.49 5.09
N ILE A 453 -35.47 3.29 5.10
CA ILE A 453 -34.72 2.68 3.99
C ILE A 453 -35.04 1.18 3.89
N TRP A 454 -35.15 0.48 5.02
CA TRP A 454 -35.46 -0.95 5.05
C TRP A 454 -36.87 -1.28 4.55
N MET A 455 -37.86 -0.42 4.81
CA MET A 455 -39.22 -0.59 4.27
C MET A 455 -39.33 -0.36 2.74
N ARG A 456 -38.37 0.33 2.11
CA ARG A 456 -38.34 0.52 0.64
C ARG A 456 -37.70 -0.64 -0.11
N ALA A 457 -36.82 -1.41 0.54
CA ALA A 457 -36.13 -2.53 -0.10
C ALA A 457 -37.06 -3.74 -0.38
N PHE A 458 -38.21 -3.84 0.31
CA PHE A 458 -39.13 -4.96 0.17
C PHE A 458 -40.12 -4.86 -1.02
N GLU A 459 -40.18 -3.72 -1.72
CA GLU A 459 -41.08 -3.55 -2.88
C GLU A 459 -40.42 -3.88 -4.24
N PHE A 460 -39.14 -4.24 -4.29
CA PHE A 460 -38.45 -4.62 -5.52
C PHE A 460 -38.27 -6.15 -5.61
N SER A 461 -39.34 -6.86 -5.98
CA SER A 461 -39.26 -8.23 -6.50
C SER A 461 -40.00 -8.31 -7.84
N GLY A 462 -39.31 -7.96 -8.92
CA GLY A 462 -39.79 -8.13 -10.30
C GLY A 462 -38.71 -8.79 -11.14
N SER A 463 -39.04 -9.91 -11.78
CA SER A 463 -38.10 -10.70 -12.60
C SER A 463 -37.71 -9.98 -13.89
N PHE A 464 -36.45 -10.13 -14.31
CA PHE A 464 -36.00 -9.74 -15.63
C PHE A 464 -36.43 -10.79 -16.65
N HIS A 465 -37.43 -10.49 -17.48
CA HIS A 465 -37.69 -11.24 -18.71
C HIS A 465 -36.79 -10.69 -19.82
N LYS A 466 -35.88 -11.52 -20.34
CA LYS A 466 -35.07 -11.21 -21.52
C LYS A 466 -35.86 -11.62 -22.76
N THR A 467 -36.42 -10.67 -23.49
CA THR A 467 -37.00 -10.91 -24.82
C THR A 467 -35.91 -10.66 -25.84
N VAL A 468 -35.38 -11.74 -26.43
CA VAL A 468 -34.55 -11.65 -27.63
C VAL A 468 -35.51 -11.57 -28.81
N GLN A 469 -35.48 -10.46 -29.54
CA GLN A 469 -36.22 -10.30 -30.78
C GLN A 469 -35.28 -10.76 -31.90
N GLU A 470 -35.50 -11.95 -32.43
CA GLU A 470 -34.83 -12.43 -33.65
C GLU A 470 -35.41 -11.70 -34.85
N ASP A 471 -34.56 -11.02 -35.61
CA ASP A 471 -34.90 -10.45 -36.92
C ASP A 471 -35.16 -11.60 -37.90
N ASN A 472 -36.44 -11.83 -38.20
CA ASN A 472 -36.86 -12.67 -39.31
C ASN A 472 -36.63 -11.93 -40.63
N THR A 473 -35.45 -12.10 -41.24
CA THR A 473 -35.32 -11.95 -42.69
C THR A 473 -35.68 -13.28 -43.34
N SER A 474 -36.83 -13.27 -43.99
CA SER A 474 -37.31 -14.30 -44.90
C SER A 474 -36.33 -14.48 -46.06
N ASP A 475 -35.67 -15.62 -46.12
CA ASP A 475 -35.29 -16.23 -47.39
C ASP A 475 -35.77 -17.67 -47.39
N THR A 476 -36.70 -17.93 -48.30
CA THR A 476 -37.24 -19.23 -48.65
C THR A 476 -36.17 -20.02 -49.39
N ASP A 477 -35.79 -21.20 -48.90
CA ASP A 477 -35.59 -22.35 -49.77
C ASP A 477 -35.59 -23.67 -48.99
N GLY A 478 -36.02 -24.73 -49.69
CA GLY A 478 -36.55 -25.98 -49.13
C GLY A 478 -35.54 -26.98 -48.55
N ASN A 479 -36.14 -27.97 -47.88
CA ASN A 479 -35.64 -29.33 -47.61
C ASN A 479 -34.45 -29.52 -46.66
N ASP A 480 -34.68 -30.08 -45.47
CA ASP A 480 -34.60 -31.54 -45.28
C ASP A 480 -34.87 -31.96 -43.82
N GLU A 481 -35.54 -33.11 -43.70
CA GLU A 481 -35.80 -33.87 -42.48
C GLU A 481 -34.50 -34.41 -41.85
N LYS A 482 -34.40 -34.44 -40.51
CA LYS A 482 -34.22 -35.66 -39.68
C LYS A 482 -33.64 -35.42 -38.27
N ALA A 483 -34.16 -36.27 -37.38
CA ALA A 483 -33.58 -36.82 -36.14
C ALA A 483 -33.52 -35.88 -34.91
N ILE A 484 -34.36 -36.03 -33.88
CA ILE A 484 -34.67 -37.15 -32.96
C ILE A 484 -33.57 -37.41 -31.90
N ALA A 485 -34.07 -37.47 -30.66
CA ALA A 485 -33.55 -38.09 -29.42
C ALA A 485 -32.56 -37.23 -28.61
N ASP A 486 -33.00 -36.63 -27.51
CA ASP A 486 -33.28 -37.23 -26.19
C ASP A 486 -32.01 -37.41 -25.34
N VAL A 487 -32.11 -36.91 -24.10
CA VAL A 487 -31.76 -37.59 -22.83
C VAL A 487 -31.07 -36.65 -21.82
N LYS A 488 -31.89 -36.25 -20.85
CA LYS A 488 -31.68 -36.21 -19.39
C LYS A 488 -30.59 -35.32 -18.77
N THR A 489 -31.10 -34.31 -18.06
CA THR A 489 -30.80 -33.97 -16.65
C THR A 489 -30.12 -35.06 -15.81
N VAL A 490 -29.08 -34.71 -15.05
CA VAL A 490 -28.99 -34.80 -13.57
C VAL A 490 -27.79 -33.98 -13.07
N ASN A 491 -28.06 -33.24 -11.99
CA ASN A 491 -27.18 -32.49 -11.09
C ASN A 491 -25.76 -33.03 -10.84
N SER A 492 -24.81 -32.10 -10.74
CA SER A 492 -24.01 -31.81 -9.53
C SER A 492 -23.43 -30.40 -9.63
#